data_AF-A0A2M7X5G3-F1
#
_entry.id   AF-A0A2M7X5G3-F1
#
_cell.length_a   1.000
_cell.length_b   1.000
_cell.length_c   1.000
_cell.angle_alpha   90.00
_cell.angle_beta   90.00
_cell.angle_gamma   90.00
#
_symmetry.space_group_name_H-M   'P 1'
#
loop_
_entity.id
_entity.type
_entity.pdbx_description
1 polymer ?
#
loop_
_entity_poly.entity_id
_entity_poly.type
_entity_poly.pdbx_seq_one_letter_code
_entity_poly.pdbx_strand_id
1 'polypeptide(L)'
;MDTSILSNTNRFIKIAAFDHRDSLRKSMPEDQIADFKTLCAKVFSPYVQSILVDPIYGNDAITVAINSGKTILLTREETGYTDNPDGRLTVLSNH
;
A
#
# COMPACT_ATOMS: atom_id res chain seq x y z
N MET A 1 6.87 17.56 -7.87
CA MET A 1 5.68 16.78 -7.45
C MET A 1 5.03 17.56 -6.34
N ASP A 2 3.77 17.93 -6.48
CA ASP A 2 3.04 18.62 -5.42
C ASP A 2 2.59 17.60 -4.37
N THR A 3 3.03 17.80 -3.12
CA THR A 3 2.69 16.92 -1.99
C THR A 3 1.47 17.38 -1.22
N SER A 4 0.87 18.52 -1.61
CA SER A 4 -0.35 19.06 -0.99
C SER A 4 -1.48 18.03 -0.96
N ILE A 5 -1.59 17.22 -2.02
CA ILE A 5 -2.59 16.15 -2.19
C ILE A 5 -2.51 15.06 -1.11
N LEU A 6 -1.35 14.89 -0.44
CA LEU A 6 -1.15 13.89 0.61
C LEU A 6 -1.42 14.43 2.02
N SER A 7 -1.64 15.74 2.15
CA SER A 7 -1.71 16.44 3.42
C SER A 7 -3.12 16.94 3.74
N ASN A 8 -3.50 16.97 5.01
CA ASN A 8 -4.75 17.58 5.46
C ASN A 8 -4.64 19.11 5.56
N THR A 9 -5.72 19.77 5.96
CA THR A 9 -5.80 21.23 6.15
C THR A 9 -4.76 21.79 7.11
N ASN A 10 -4.25 20.98 8.03
CA ASN A 10 -3.22 21.34 9.00
C ASN A 10 -1.81 20.97 8.53
N ARG A 11 -1.65 20.60 7.24
CA ARG A 11 -0.39 20.19 6.60
C ARG A 11 0.21 18.89 7.16
N PHE A 12 -0.57 18.09 7.88
CA PHE A 12 -0.14 16.76 8.30
C PHE A 12 -0.40 15.73 7.21
N ILE A 13 0.57 14.85 6.98
CA ILE A 13 0.44 13.70 6.11
C ILE A 13 -0.05 12.51 6.94
N LYS A 14 -1.26 12.01 6.63
CA LYS A 14 -1.81 10.80 7.24
C LYS A 14 -2.06 9.77 6.14
N ILE A 15 -1.23 8.75 6.12
CA ILE A 15 -1.25 7.67 5.14
C ILE A 15 -1.43 6.35 5.88
N ALA A 16 -2.33 5.50 5.41
CA ALA A 16 -2.38 4.11 5.86
C ALA A 16 -1.58 3.22 4.89
N ALA A 17 -0.61 2.48 5.41
CA ALA A 17 0.28 1.64 4.60
C ALA A 17 -0.12 0.16 4.66
N PHE A 18 -0.45 -0.39 3.49
CA PHE A 18 -0.95 -1.75 3.28
C PHE A 18 -0.19 -2.47 2.14
N ASP A 19 1.05 -2.08 1.87
CA ASP A 19 1.90 -2.59 0.78
C ASP A 19 2.64 -3.90 1.11
N HIS A 20 2.49 -4.40 2.34
CA HIS A 20 3.07 -5.67 2.77
C HIS A 20 2.63 -6.85 1.88
N ARG A 21 3.59 -7.59 1.34
CA ARG A 21 3.36 -8.81 0.53
C ARG A 21 3.81 -10.04 1.31
N ASP A 22 5.07 -10.44 1.19
CA ASP A 22 5.64 -11.65 1.80
C ASP A 22 5.53 -11.69 3.32
N SER A 23 5.68 -10.54 3.99
CA SER A 23 5.48 -10.45 5.44
C SER A 23 4.04 -10.73 5.85
N LEU A 24 3.08 -10.34 5.02
CA LEU A 24 1.67 -10.63 5.23
C LEU A 24 1.35 -12.10 4.91
N ARG A 25 1.95 -12.67 3.85
CA ARG A 25 1.87 -14.12 3.55
C ARG A 25 2.36 -15.02 4.68
N LYS A 26 3.32 -14.55 5.49
CA LYS A 26 3.77 -15.27 6.70
C LYS A 26 2.75 -15.24 7.84
N SER A 27 1.83 -14.29 7.82
CA SER A 27 0.90 -14.02 8.91
C SER A 27 -0.53 -14.49 8.61
N MET A 28 -0.88 -14.71 7.34
CA MET A 28 -2.22 -15.14 6.92
C MET A 28 -2.21 -15.90 5.60
N PRO A 29 -3.29 -16.67 5.29
CA PRO A 29 -3.45 -17.34 4.01
C PRO A 29 -3.40 -16.37 2.82
N GLU A 30 -2.69 -16.75 1.76
CA GLU A 30 -2.45 -15.88 0.59
C GLU A 30 -3.75 -15.48 -0.13
N ASP A 31 -4.71 -16.39 -0.21
CA ASP A 31 -6.04 -16.18 -0.80
C ASP A 31 -6.88 -15.13 -0.05
N GLN A 32 -6.55 -14.84 1.21
CA GLN A 32 -7.25 -13.84 2.03
C GLN A 32 -6.58 -12.46 2.03
N ILE A 33 -5.39 -12.32 1.43
CA ILE A 33 -4.62 -11.07 1.48
C ILE A 33 -5.35 -9.93 0.77
N ALA A 34 -5.94 -10.19 -0.40
CA ALA A 34 -6.67 -9.18 -1.16
C ALA A 34 -7.91 -8.68 -0.41
N ASP A 35 -8.68 -9.60 0.17
CA ASP A 35 -9.85 -9.28 0.99
C ASP A 35 -9.48 -8.48 2.23
N PHE A 36 -8.38 -8.85 2.89
CA PHE A 36 -7.85 -8.12 4.04
C PHE A 36 -7.47 -6.68 3.68
N LYS A 37 -6.72 -6.47 2.58
CA LYS A 37 -6.35 -5.11 2.13
C LYS A 37 -7.56 -4.29 1.77
N THR A 38 -8.56 -4.91 1.15
CA THR A 38 -9.84 -4.28 0.82
C THR A 38 -10.59 -3.85 2.08
N LEU A 39 -10.63 -4.72 3.11
CA LEU A 39 -11.20 -4.39 4.41
C LEU A 39 -10.46 -3.23 5.09
N CYS A 40 -9.13 -3.26 5.08
CA CYS A 40 -8.30 -2.17 5.59
C CYS A 40 -8.62 -0.85 4.85
N ALA A 41 -8.69 -0.85 3.52
CA ALA A 41 -9.05 0.35 2.77
C ALA A 41 -10.43 0.88 3.17
N LYS A 42 -11.44 0.01 3.35
CA LYS A 42 -12.78 0.40 3.80
C LYS A 42 -12.75 1.04 5.20
N VAL A 43 -12.06 0.40 6.15
CA VAL A 43 -12.04 0.81 7.56
C VAL A 43 -11.21 2.08 7.78
N PHE A 44 -10.06 2.20 7.11
CA PHE A 44 -9.12 3.28 7.37
C PHE A 44 -9.35 4.53 6.52
N SER A 45 -9.96 4.40 5.34
CA SER A 45 -10.19 5.54 4.42
C SER A 45 -10.81 6.76 5.11
N PRO A 46 -11.82 6.66 6.00
CA PRO A 46 -12.39 7.83 6.68
C PRO A 46 -11.39 8.66 7.49
N TYR A 47 -10.28 8.06 7.93
CA TYR A 47 -9.33 8.66 8.88
C TYR A 47 -8.04 9.17 8.23
N VAL A 48 -7.81 8.86 6.94
CA VAL A 48 -6.57 9.18 6.22
C VAL A 48 -6.84 10.01 4.97
N GLN A 49 -5.79 10.68 4.46
CA GLN A 49 -5.83 11.40 3.18
C GLN A 49 -5.47 10.47 2.02
N SER A 50 -4.61 9.49 2.30
CA SER A 50 -4.09 8.59 1.26
C SER A 50 -3.86 7.19 1.81
N ILE A 51 -3.76 6.23 0.91
CA ILE A 51 -3.29 4.88 1.20
C ILE A 51 -2.04 4.55 0.38
N LEU A 52 -1.16 3.74 0.94
CA LEU A 52 -0.04 3.11 0.23
C LEU A 52 -0.35 1.62 0.08
N VAL A 53 -0.32 1.10 -1.14
CA VAL A 53 -0.72 -0.28 -1.44
C VAL A 53 0.10 -0.85 -2.59
N ASP A 54 0.23 -2.17 -2.65
CA ASP A 54 0.89 -2.87 -3.75
C ASP A 54 -0.09 -3.20 -4.90
N PRO A 55 0.40 -3.27 -6.15
CA PRO A 55 -0.44 -3.60 -7.30
C PRO A 55 -0.79 -5.10 -7.40
N ILE A 56 -0.17 -5.98 -6.61
CA ILE A 56 -0.37 -7.44 -6.71
C ILE A 56 -1.67 -7.85 -6.03
N TYR A 57 -1.86 -7.45 -4.77
CA TYR A 57 -3.05 -7.79 -3.98
C TYR A 57 -3.99 -6.60 -3.73
N GLY A 58 -3.62 -5.40 -4.20
CA GLY A 58 -4.28 -4.15 -3.82
C GLY A 58 -5.39 -3.64 -4.74
N ASN A 59 -5.69 -4.30 -5.87
CA ASN A 59 -6.59 -3.74 -6.89
C ASN A 59 -7.97 -3.31 -6.35
N ASP A 60 -8.59 -4.12 -5.49
CA ASP A 60 -9.88 -3.79 -4.90
C ASP A 60 -9.76 -2.72 -3.81
N ALA A 61 -8.67 -2.73 -3.04
CA ALA A 61 -8.34 -1.69 -2.06
C ALA A 61 -8.14 -0.32 -2.74
N ILE A 62 -7.50 -0.30 -3.91
CA ILE A 62 -7.34 0.88 -4.77
C ILE A 62 -8.72 1.41 -5.17
N THR A 63 -9.58 0.54 -5.68
CA THR A 63 -10.94 0.93 -6.10
C THR A 63 -11.74 1.52 -4.94
N VAL A 64 -11.68 0.91 -3.76
CA VAL A 64 -12.33 1.41 -2.54
C VAL A 64 -11.81 2.80 -2.15
N ALA A 65 -10.50 3.00 -2.17
CA ALA A 65 -9.88 4.25 -1.80
C ALA A 65 -10.23 5.38 -2.79
N ILE A 66 -10.21 5.11 -4.10
CA ILE A 66 -10.64 6.06 -5.14
C ILE A 66 -12.10 6.47 -4.91
N ASN A 67 -12.99 5.51 -4.71
CA ASN A 67 -14.41 5.77 -4.46
C ASN A 67 -14.64 6.56 -3.17
N SER A 68 -13.70 6.50 -2.23
CA SER A 68 -13.71 7.26 -0.97
C SER A 68 -13.00 8.63 -1.09
N GLY A 69 -12.57 9.03 -2.28
CA GLY A 69 -11.89 10.31 -2.53
C GLY A 69 -10.47 10.38 -1.96
N LYS A 70 -9.78 9.25 -1.85
CA LYS A 70 -8.42 9.16 -1.29
C LYS A 70 -7.37 9.15 -2.39
N THR A 71 -6.23 9.75 -2.10
CA THR A 71 -5.04 9.63 -2.96
C THR A 71 -4.40 8.27 -2.76
N ILE A 72 -3.81 7.72 -3.83
CA ILE A 72 -3.18 6.41 -3.81
C ILE A 72 -1.70 6.55 -4.10
N LEU A 73 -0.91 5.87 -3.29
CA LEU A 73 0.50 5.62 -3.51
C LEU A 73 0.65 4.14 -3.85
N LEU A 74 1.37 3.84 -4.92
CA LEU A 74 1.65 2.48 -5.34
C LEU A 74 3.10 2.15 -5.08
N THR A 75 3.35 0.99 -4.48
CA THR A 75 4.72 0.47 -4.42
C THR A 75 5.21 0.07 -5.80
N ARG A 76 6.52 0.23 -6.00
CA ARG A 76 7.18 -0.03 -7.28
C ARG A 76 8.28 -1.06 -7.17
N GLU A 77 8.68 -1.43 -5.97
CA GLU A 77 9.73 -2.41 -5.71
C GLU A 77 9.19 -3.84 -5.84
N GLU A 78 10.06 -4.76 -6.24
CA GLU A 78 9.82 -6.19 -6.04
C GLU A 78 9.86 -6.53 -4.55
N THR A 79 9.20 -7.62 -4.15
CA THR A 79 9.21 -8.01 -2.74
C THR A 79 10.54 -8.65 -2.34
N GLY A 80 11.05 -8.26 -1.17
CA GLY A 80 12.12 -8.97 -0.51
C GLY A 80 13.52 -8.52 -0.93
N TYR A 81 14.51 -9.30 -0.50
CA TYR A 81 15.92 -9.13 -0.83
C TYR A 81 16.64 -10.45 -0.59
N THR A 82 17.84 -10.61 -1.17
CA THR A 82 18.71 -11.74 -0.82
C THR A 82 19.41 -11.46 0.51
N ASP A 83 19.37 -12.39 1.45
CA ASP A 83 19.88 -12.21 2.82
C ASP A 83 21.41 -12.40 2.90
N ASN A 84 22.13 -11.57 2.15
CA ASN A 84 23.58 -11.45 2.21
C ASN A 84 23.96 -9.95 2.22
N PRO A 85 25.19 -9.58 2.62
CA PRO A 85 25.58 -8.18 2.80
C PRO A 85 25.39 -7.30 1.56
N ASP A 86 25.58 -7.86 0.37
CA ASP A 86 25.43 -7.17 -0.92
C ASP A 86 24.05 -7.40 -1.57
N GLY A 87 23.16 -8.11 -0.88
CA GLY A 87 21.98 -8.73 -1.45
C GLY A 87 20.69 -7.91 -1.34
N ARG A 88 20.79 -6.73 -0.71
CA ARG A 88 19.70 -5.78 -0.48
C ARG A 88 19.54 -4.76 -1.61
N LEU A 89 19.81 -5.19 -2.84
CA LEU A 89 19.58 -4.38 -4.03
C LEU A 89 18.07 -4.31 -4.31
N THR A 90 17.52 -3.10 -4.31
CA THR A 90 16.13 -2.87 -4.69
C THR A 90 15.98 -3.03 -6.19
N VAL A 91 15.13 -3.97 -6.60
CA VAL A 91 14.70 -4.13 -8.00
C VAL A 91 13.33 -3.49 -8.16
N LEU A 92 13.13 -2.75 -9.25
CA LEU A 92 11.83 -2.19 -9.59
C LEU A 92 11.01 -3.22 -10.35
N SER A 93 9.74 -3.32 -9.98
CA SER A 93 8.77 -4.11 -10.70
C SER A 93 8.32 -3.44 -12.00
N ASN A 94 8.02 -4.26 -13.00
CA ASN A 94 7.55 -3.87 -14.33
C ASN A 94 6.02 -3.74 -14.44
N HIS A 95 5.29 -3.79 -13.33
CA HIS A 95 3.82 -3.68 -13.29
C HIS A 95 3.32 -2.31 -13.75
#